data_AF-A0AAU1UM12-F1
#
_entry.id   AF-A0AAU1UM12-F1
#
_cell.length_a   1.000
_cell.length_b   1.000
_cell.length_c   1.000
_cell.angle_alpha   90.00
_cell.angle_beta   90.00
_cell.angle_gamma   90.00
#
_symmetry.space_group_name_H-M   'P 1'
#
loop_
_entity.id
_entity.type
_entity.pdbx_description
1 polymer ?
#
loop_
_entity_poly.entity_id
_entity_poly.type
_entity_poly.pdbx_seq_one_letter_code
_entity_poly.pdbx_strand_id
1 'polypeptide(L)'
;MEISHETIYRSVYTARWKVIPREVCKRLRTGRPIRTNKRHTVKGQWRSQITDARPLEERPQAAEDRSEPGHLEGDLVIGSNNS
;
A
#
# COMPACT_ATOMS: atom_id res chain seq x y z
N MET A 1 13.11 8.62 -31.33
CA MET A 1 12.31 7.38 -31.12
C MET A 1 11.71 7.49 -29.73
N GLU A 2 10.40 7.75 -29.63
CA GLU A 2 9.73 7.83 -28.33
C GLU A 2 9.11 6.48 -27.99
N ILE A 3 9.40 5.99 -26.79
CA ILE A 3 8.86 4.74 -26.27
C ILE A 3 7.92 5.13 -25.12
N SER A 4 6.66 4.73 -25.21
CA SER A 4 5.70 4.93 -24.12
C SER A 4 6.16 4.20 -22.85
N HIS A 5 5.99 4.85 -21.69
CA HIS A 5 6.19 4.24 -20.38
C HIS A 5 5.50 2.87 -20.24
N GLU A 6 4.33 2.71 -20.86
CA GLU A 6 3.60 1.45 -20.84
C GLU A 6 4.34 0.33 -21.56
N THR A 7 5.05 0.64 -22.66
CA THR A 7 5.84 -0.35 -23.40
C THR A 7 7.03 -0.83 -22.57
N ILE A 8 7.70 0.10 -21.88
CA ILE A 8 8.77 -0.22 -20.92
C ILE A 8 8.22 -1.15 -19.83
N TYR A 9 7.10 -0.80 -19.19
CA TYR A 9 6.52 -1.64 -18.15
C TYR A 9 6.05 -3.00 -18.68
N ARG A 10 5.43 -3.05 -19.86
CA ARG A 10 4.97 -4.32 -20.45
C ARG A 10 6.15 -5.25 -20.71
N SER A 11 7.28 -4.72 -21.19
CA SER A 11 8.50 -5.51 -21.43
C SER A 11 9.09 -6.10 -20.14
N VAL A 12 9.02 -5.38 -19.02
CA VAL A 12 9.56 -5.83 -17.73
C VAL A 12 8.66 -6.89 -17.07
N TYR A 13 7.35 -6.70 -17.08
CA TYR A 13 6.41 -7.56 -16.35
C TYR A 13 5.83 -8.72 -17.17
N THR A 14 5.99 -8.73 -18.51
CA THR A 14 5.37 -9.73 -19.38
C THR A 14 6.39 -10.73 -19.91
N ALA A 15 6.31 -11.98 -19.44
CA ALA A 15 7.20 -13.05 -19.87
C ALA A 15 7.04 -13.45 -21.36
N ARG A 16 5.90 -13.11 -22.00
CA ARG A 16 5.63 -13.43 -23.41
C ARG A 16 6.68 -12.87 -24.38
N TRP A 17 7.36 -11.78 -24.00
CA TRP A 17 8.20 -11.05 -24.95
C TRP A 17 9.66 -11.54 -24.92
N LYS A 18 10.07 -12.37 -23.93
CA LYS A 18 11.45 -12.87 -23.70
C LYS A 18 12.60 -11.84 -23.82
N VAL A 19 12.30 -10.55 -23.99
CA VAL A 19 13.28 -9.46 -24.11
C VAL A 19 13.99 -9.20 -22.79
N ILE A 20 13.29 -9.38 -21.67
CA ILE A 20 13.80 -9.06 -20.34
C ILE A 20 13.73 -10.31 -19.44
N PRO A 21 14.86 -10.71 -18.79
CA PRO A 21 14.87 -11.82 -17.85
C PRO A 21 13.95 -11.57 -16.64
N ARG A 22 13.25 -12.61 -16.19
CA ARG A 22 12.41 -12.55 -14.98
C ARG A 22 13.15 -12.10 -13.72
N GLU A 23 14.46 -12.30 -13.66
CA GLU A 23 15.31 -11.88 -12.54
C GLU A 23 15.35 -10.37 -12.34
N VAL A 24 15.11 -9.59 -13.40
CA VAL A 24 15.05 -8.13 -13.32
C VAL A 24 13.88 -7.67 -12.43
N CYS A 25 12.76 -8.41 -12.42
CA CYS A 25 11.64 -8.10 -11.53
C CYS A 25 12.04 -8.12 -10.04
N LYS A 26 13.01 -8.97 -9.64
CA LYS A 26 13.51 -9.04 -8.26
C LYS A 26 14.32 -7.80 -7.86
N ARG A 27 14.91 -7.11 -8.83
CA ARG A 27 15.70 -5.89 -8.60
C ARG A 27 14.84 -4.62 -8.57
N LEU A 28 13.57 -4.71 -8.95
CA LEU A 28 12.63 -3.60 -8.84
C LEU A 28 12.33 -3.31 -7.37
N ARG A 29 12.10 -2.04 -7.03
CA ARG A 29 11.80 -1.60 -5.66
C ARG A 29 10.72 -2.43 -4.96
N THR A 30 9.70 -2.85 -5.69
CA THR A 30 8.58 -3.64 -5.15
C THR A 30 8.79 -5.15 -5.26
N GLY A 31 9.77 -5.62 -6.04
CA GLY A 31 10.06 -7.04 -6.25
C GLY A 31 8.92 -7.87 -6.88
N ARG A 32 7.82 -7.23 -7.31
CA ARG A 32 6.61 -7.94 -7.70
C ARG A 32 6.80 -8.64 -9.06
N PRO A 33 6.41 -9.92 -9.20
CA PRO A 33 6.51 -10.62 -10.47
C PRO A 33 5.48 -10.14 -11.50
N ILE A 34 4.39 -9.50 -11.04
CA ILE A 34 3.30 -8.99 -11.87
C ILE A 34 2.98 -7.56 -11.43
N ARG A 35 2.81 -6.66 -12.40
CA ARG A 35 2.33 -5.32 -12.14
C ARG A 35 0.86 -5.35 -11.73
N THR A 36 0.56 -4.76 -10.60
CA THR A 36 -0.82 -4.55 -10.16
C THR A 36 -1.40 -3.31 -10.83
N ASN A 37 -2.69 -3.32 -11.16
CA ASN A 37 -3.37 -2.15 -11.72
C ASN A 37 -3.27 -0.97 -10.72
N LYS A 38 -3.15 0.27 -11.21
CA LYS A 38 -3.19 1.49 -10.37
C LYS A 38 -4.46 1.55 -9.49
N ARG A 39 -5.57 0.99 -9.98
CA ARG A 39 -6.86 0.92 -9.26
C ARG A 39 -6.98 -0.28 -8.31
N HIS A 40 -5.95 -1.12 -8.20
CA HIS A 40 -6.00 -2.28 -7.33
C HIS A 40 -6.03 -1.85 -5.87
N THR A 41 -7.15 -2.10 -5.20
CA THR A 41 -7.38 -1.82 -3.79
C THR A 41 -7.66 -3.10 -3.02
N VAL A 42 -7.30 -3.12 -1.74
CA VAL A 42 -7.64 -4.19 -0.80
C VAL A 42 -8.88 -3.84 0.05
N LYS A 43 -9.50 -2.68 -0.19
CA LYS A 43 -10.71 -2.23 0.50
C LYS A 43 -11.85 -3.23 0.27
N GLY A 44 -12.50 -3.66 1.36
CA GLY A 44 -13.57 -4.66 1.33
C GLY A 44 -13.10 -6.11 1.21
N GLN A 45 -11.79 -6.38 1.16
CA GLN A 45 -11.27 -7.74 1.25
C GLN A 45 -11.15 -8.15 2.72
N TRP A 46 -11.41 -9.44 3.00
CA TRP A 46 -11.38 -10.00 4.35
C TRP A 46 -10.04 -9.77 5.08
N ARG A 47 -8.93 -9.76 4.32
CA ARG A 47 -7.57 -9.44 4.81
C ARG A 47 -7.36 -7.99 5.30
N SER A 48 -8.34 -7.12 5.12
CA SER A 48 -8.29 -5.71 5.56
C SER A 48 -9.22 -5.44 6.74
N GLN A 49 -9.74 -6.50 7.38
CA GLN A 49 -10.57 -6.39 8.57
C GLN A 49 -9.69 -6.35 9.83
N ILE A 50 -9.98 -5.43 10.74
CA ILE A 50 -9.40 -5.41 12.08
C ILE A 50 -10.14 -6.48 12.89
N THR A 51 -9.44 -7.55 13.27
CA THR A 51 -9.99 -8.56 14.18
C THR A 51 -10.29 -7.89 15.53
N ASP A 52 -11.49 -8.13 16.08
CA ASP A 52 -11.97 -7.56 17.35
C ASP A 52 -11.98 -6.02 17.40
N ALA A 53 -12.36 -5.39 16.29
CA ALA A 53 -12.55 -3.95 16.25
C ALA A 53 -13.58 -3.51 17.31
N ARG A 54 -13.13 -2.72 18.29
CA ARG A 54 -14.01 -2.12 19.29
C ARG A 54 -14.59 -0.80 18.75
N PRO A 55 -15.89 -0.55 18.93
CA PRO A 55 -16.50 0.75 18.65
C PRO A 55 -15.79 1.88 19.39
N LEU A 56 -15.79 3.08 18.79
CA LEU A 56 -15.26 4.29 19.42
C LEU A 56 -15.97 4.63 20.74
N GLU A 57 -17.22 4.19 20.91
CA GLU A 57 -18.02 4.39 22.12
C GLU A 57 -17.52 3.56 23.31
N GLU A 58 -16.85 2.43 23.06
CA GLU A 58 -16.32 1.53 24.09
C GLU A 58 -14.90 1.91 24.54
N ARG A 59 -14.35 3.01 24.02
CA ARG A 59 -12.99 3.42 24.37
C ARG A 59 -12.90 3.86 25.83
N PRO A 60 -11.79 3.57 26.53
CA PRO A 60 -11.59 3.99 27.91
C PRO A 60 -11.49 5.52 28.01
N GLN A 61 -11.96 6.09 29.12
CA GLN A 61 -11.94 7.54 29.34
C GLN A 61 -10.51 8.13 29.31
N ALA A 62 -9.50 7.35 29.69
CA ALA A 62 -8.09 7.72 29.60
C ALA A 62 -7.61 8.04 28.16
N ALA A 63 -8.34 7.57 27.14
CA ALA A 63 -8.07 7.89 25.73
C ALA A 63 -8.55 9.30 25.34
N GLU A 64 -9.56 9.86 26.03
CA GLU A 64 -9.97 11.26 25.84
C GLU A 64 -8.91 12.21 26.36
N ASP A 65 -8.45 11.93 27.58
CA ASP A 65 -7.49 12.77 28.29
C ASP A 65 -6.05 12.53 27.84
N ARG A 66 -5.82 11.56 26.95
CA ARG A 66 -4.51 11.14 26.42
C ARG A 66 -3.47 10.93 27.53
N SER A 67 -3.93 10.45 28.68
CA SER A 67 -3.16 10.44 29.93
C SER A 67 -2.14 9.29 30.01
N GLU A 68 -2.27 8.28 29.14
CA GLU A 68 -1.39 7.12 29.08
C GLU A 68 -0.50 7.13 27.83
N PRO A 69 0.77 6.70 27.94
CA PRO A 69 1.64 6.46 26.79
C PRO A 69 1.01 5.46 25.82
N GLY A 70 0.97 5.79 24.52
CA GLY A 70 0.30 4.99 23.48
C GLY A 70 -0.96 5.64 22.92
N HIS A 71 -1.69 6.45 23.70
CA HIS A 71 -2.84 7.22 23.19
C HIS A 71 -2.44 8.33 22.20
N LEU A 72 -1.16 8.70 22.15
CA LEU A 72 -0.58 9.63 21.18
C LEU A 72 -0.09 8.95 19.88
N GLU A 73 0.02 7.61 19.84
CA GLU A 73 0.69 6.88 18.75
C GLU A 73 -0.18 6.71 17.48
N GLY A 74 -1.36 7.33 17.44
CA GLY A 74 -2.31 7.22 16.32
C GLY A 74 -2.63 8.51 15.59
N ASP A 75 -2.09 9.66 16.01
CA ASP A 75 -2.36 10.93 15.33
C ASP A 75 -1.69 10.89 13.95
N LEU A 76 -2.52 10.78 12.90
CA LEU A 76 -2.05 10.83 11.52
C LEU A 76 -1.46 12.22 11.26
N VAL A 77 -0.13 12.32 11.33
CA VAL A 77 0.59 13.53 10.93
C VAL A 77 0.58 13.60 9.41
N ILE A 78 -0.35 14.36 8.86
CA ILE A 78 -0.36 14.67 7.43
C ILE A 78 0.34 16.01 7.22
N GLY A 79 1.29 16.05 6.28
CA GLY A 79 1.97 17.27 5.89
C GLY A 79 1.02 18.31 5.31
N SER A 80 1.51 19.55 5.16
CA SER A 80 0.74 20.76 4.81
C SER A 80 -0.06 20.70 3.50
N ASN A 81 -0.01 19.61 2.74
CA ASN A 81 -0.59 19.53 1.42
C ASN A 81 -1.59 18.41 1.18
N ASN A 82 -1.90 17.52 2.16
CA ASN A 82 -2.99 16.50 2.06
C ASN A 82 -3.21 15.91 0.64
N SER A 83 -2.14 15.70 -0.15
CA SER A 83 -2.21 15.35 -1.58
C SER A 83 -1.71 13.93 -1.82
#